data_AF-A0A1H7R9F3-F1
#
_entry.id   AF-A0A1H7R9F3-F1
#
_cell.length_a   1.000
_cell.length_b   1.000
_cell.length_c   1.000
_cell.angle_alpha   90.00
_cell.angle_beta   90.00
_cell.angle_gamma   90.00
#
_symmetry.space_group_name_H-M   'P 1'
#
loop_
_entity.id
_entity.type
_entity.pdbx_description
1 polymer ?
#
loop_
_entity_poly.entity_id
_entity_poly.type
_entity_poly.pdbx_seq_one_letter_code
_entity_poly.pdbx_strand_id
1 'polypeptide(L)' 'MQTNIFIDEKLMQEALLLTGLTPESAAVELGLRTVVRLKQQEKIRQLRGTLHWEGNLDVMRSDE' A
#
# COMPACT_ATOMS: atom_id res chain seq x y z
N MET A 1 5.75 -19.02 -11.27
CA MET A 1 5.22 -20.20 -10.55
C MET A 1 3.73 -20.26 -10.82
N GLN A 2 3.21 -21.36 -11.35
CA GLN A 2 1.77 -21.53 -11.58
C GLN A 2 1.17 -22.22 -10.37
N THR A 3 0.12 -21.63 -9.77
CA THR A 3 -0.51 -22.13 -8.54
C THR A 3 -2.02 -22.01 -8.69
N ASN A 4 -2.75 -23.03 -8.25
CA ASN A 4 -4.21 -22.96 -8.16
C ASN A 4 -4.58 -22.37 -6.79
N ILE A 5 -5.26 -21.23 -6.80
CA ILE A 5 -5.69 -20.50 -5.60
C ILE A 5 -7.18 -20.19 -5.70
N PHE A 6 -7.88 -20.26 -4.57
CA PHE A 6 -9.29 -19.88 -4.48
C PHE A 6 -9.38 -18.41 -4.09
N ILE A 7 -10.04 -17.60 -4.93
CA ILE A 7 -10.26 -16.17 -4.71
C ILE A 7 -11.75 -15.90 -4.85
N ASP A 8 -12.26 -14.96 -4.04
CA ASP A 8 -13.64 -14.48 -4.16
C ASP A 8 -13.84 -13.80 -5.52
N GLU A 9 -14.88 -14.23 -6.25
CA GLU A 9 -15.15 -13.76 -7.61
C GLU A 9 -15.48 -12.27 -7.66
N LYS A 10 -16.23 -11.76 -6.67
CA LYS A 10 -16.61 -10.34 -6.63
C LYS A 10 -15.37 -9.48 -6.39
N LEU A 11 -14.48 -9.92 -5.50
CA LEU A 11 -13.21 -9.25 -5.26
C LEU A 11 -12.34 -9.18 -6.52
N MET A 12 -12.26 -10.28 -7.29
CA MET A 12 -11.49 -10.31 -8.53
C MET A 12 -12.10 -9.38 -9.59
N GLN A 13 -13.42 -9.43 -9.77
CA GLN A 13 -14.12 -8.56 -10.72
C GLN A 13 -13.94 -7.08 -10.37
N GLU A 14 -14.06 -6.72 -9.11
CA GLU A 14 -13.84 -5.35 -8.63
C GLU A 14 -12.38 -4.92 -8.88
N ALA A 15 -11.41 -5.78 -8.57
CA ALA A 15 -10.00 -5.49 -8.83
C ALA A 15 -9.73 -5.27 -10.33
N LEU A 16 -10.25 -6.12 -11.22
CA LEU A 16 -10.08 -5.97 -12.66
C LEU A 16 -10.74 -4.68 -13.18
N LEU A 17 -11.94 -4.35 -12.71
CA LEU A 17 -12.67 -3.15 -13.10
C LEU A 17 -11.95 -1.87 -12.65
N LEU A 18 -11.46 -1.84 -11.40
CA LEU A 18 -10.77 -0.67 -10.84
C LEU A 18 -9.35 -0.49 -11.41
N THR A 19 -8.67 -1.59 -11.72
CA THR A 19 -7.28 -1.54 -12.24
C THR A 19 -7.21 -1.48 -13.76
N GLY A 20 -8.30 -1.82 -14.47
CA GLY A 20 -8.34 -1.95 -15.92
C GLY A 20 -7.45 -3.07 -16.46
N LEU A 21 -7.04 -4.01 -15.61
CA LEU A 21 -6.13 -5.09 -15.97
C LEU A 21 -6.87 -6.26 -16.60
N THR A 22 -6.24 -6.86 -17.59
CA THR A 22 -6.54 -8.19 -18.11
C THR A 22 -5.20 -8.84 -18.45
N PRO A 23 -4.84 -10.04 -17.95
CA PRO A 23 -5.66 -11.09 -17.28
C PRO A 23 -5.69 -11.05 -15.73
N GLU A 24 -6.50 -11.92 -15.10
CA GLU A 24 -6.62 -12.10 -13.63
C GLU A 24 -5.28 -12.24 -12.91
N SER A 25 -4.31 -12.95 -13.50
CA SER A 25 -2.98 -13.11 -12.92
C SER A 25 -2.25 -11.78 -12.74
N ALA A 26 -2.47 -10.80 -13.62
CA ALA A 26 -1.87 -9.47 -13.51
C ALA A 26 -2.45 -8.69 -12.32
N ALA A 27 -3.76 -8.81 -12.06
CA ALA A 27 -4.39 -8.21 -10.88
C ALA A 27 -3.87 -8.84 -9.59
N VAL A 28 -3.71 -10.18 -9.56
CA VAL A 28 -3.12 -10.89 -8.42
C VAL A 28 -1.68 -10.45 -8.18
N GLU A 29 -0.85 -10.39 -9.22
CA GLU A 29 0.54 -9.95 -9.10
C GLU A 29 0.63 -8.50 -8.59
N LEU A 30 -0.21 -7.60 -9.12
CA LEU A 30 -0.29 -6.22 -8.65
C LEU A 30 -0.68 -6.16 -7.17
N GLY A 31 -1.65 -6.96 -6.74
CA GLY A 31 -2.05 -7.09 -5.34
C GLY A 31 -0.88 -7.51 -4.44
N LEU A 32 -0.17 -8.58 -4.81
CA LEU A 32 0.97 -9.08 -4.05
C LEU A 32 2.11 -8.06 -3.97
N ARG A 33 2.46 -7.42 -5.10
CA ARG A 33 3.49 -6.35 -5.13
C ARG A 33 3.10 -5.17 -4.24
N THR A 34 1.81 -4.81 -4.23
CA THR A 34 1.29 -3.72 -3.40
C THR A 34 1.42 -4.04 -1.92
N VAL A 35 1.06 -5.25 -1.49
CA VAL A 35 1.20 -5.69 -0.10
C VAL A 35 2.67 -5.62 0.35
N VAL A 36 3.59 -6.15 -0.46
CA VAL A 36 5.03 -6.09 -0.17
C VAL A 36 5.51 -4.65 -0.05
N ARG A 37 5.13 -3.78 -0.99
CA ARG A 37 5.48 -2.35 -0.96
C ARG A 37 4.98 -1.66 0.31
N LEU A 38 3.73 -1.89 0.69
CA LEU A 38 3.15 -1.31 1.91
C LEU A 38 3.90 -1.78 3.16
N LYS A 39 4.27 -3.07 3.23
CA LYS A 39 5.08 -3.61 4.34
C LYS A 39 6.50 -3.07 4.38
N GLN A 40 7.11 -2.79 3.23
CA GLN A 40 8.41 -2.10 3.19
C GLN A 40 8.31 -0.67 3.71
N GLN A 41 7.26 0.07 3.31
CA GLN A 41 7.00 1.44 3.79
C GLN A 41 6.73 1.48 5.30
N GLU A 42 6.12 0.43 5.85
CA GLU A 42 5.88 0.31 7.29
C GLU A 42 7.17 0.43 8.12
N LYS A 43 8.33 0.09 7.58
CA LYS A 43 9.64 0.25 8.25
C LYS A 43 9.93 1.70 8.63
N ILE A 44 9.40 2.69 7.90
CA ILE A 44 9.52 4.11 8.26
C ILE A 44 8.92 4.37 9.65
N ARG A 45 7.92 3.59 10.08
CA ARG A 45 7.35 3.72 11.43
C ARG A 45 8.37 3.45 12.53
N GLN A 46 9.44 2.69 12.26
CA GLN A 46 10.53 2.46 13.22
C GLN A 46 11.33 3.73 13.50
N LEU A 47 11.29 4.72 12.61
CA LEU A 47 11.98 5.99 12.76
C LEU A 47 11.19 7.01 13.60
N ARG A 48 9.98 6.66 14.07
CA ARG A 48 9.18 7.52 14.94
C ARG A 48 9.90 7.73 16.27
N GLY A 49 10.14 8.98 16.63
CA GLY A 49 10.81 9.37 17.87
C GLY A 49 12.33 9.16 17.87
N THR A 50 12.92 8.59 16.82
CA THR A 50 14.38 8.45 16.69
C THR A 50 15.01 9.57 15.87
N LEU A 51 14.25 10.16 14.94
CA LEU A 51 14.72 11.26 14.12
C LEU A 51 14.69 12.57 14.91
N HIS A 52 15.79 13.31 14.88
CA HIS A 52 15.81 14.69 15.37
C HIS A 52 14.95 15.53 14.44
N TRP A 53 13.92 16.15 15.00
CA TRP A 53 13.03 17.05 14.29
C TRP A 53 13.44 18.49 14.58
N GLU A 54 13.77 19.25 13.55
CA GLU A 54 14.11 20.67 13.64
C GLU A 54 12.92 21.51 13.16
N GLY A 55 12.39 22.34 14.06
CA GLY A 55 11.26 23.23 13.83
C GLY A 55 10.64 23.67 15.16
N ASN A 56 9.67 24.58 15.11
CA ASN A 56 8.84 24.89 16.27
C ASN A 56 7.38 24.52 15.94
N LEU A 57 6.87 23.49 16.62
CA LEU A 57 5.53 22.94 16.37
C LEU A 57 4.44 23.98 16.69
N ASP A 58 4.67 24.84 17.67
CA ASP A 58 3.72 25.85 18.09
C ASP A 58 3.59 26.94 17.02
N VAL A 59 4.70 27.34 16.40
CA VAL A 59 4.70 28.31 15.28
C VAL A 59 3.98 27.73 14.06
N MET A 60 4.20 26.46 13.74
CA MET A 60 3.56 25.81 12.59
C MET A 60 2.06 25.54 12.76
N ARG A 61 1.57 25.52 14.00
CA ARG A 61 0.15 25.31 14.34
C ARG A 61 -0.60 26.62 14.57
N SER A 62 0.12 27.73 14.61
CA SER A 62 -0.47 29.05 14.71
C SER A 62 -0.89 29.48 13.31
N ASP A 63 -2.09 29.07 12.90
CA ASP A 63 -2.80 29.74 11.80
C ASP A 63 -3.26 31.11 12.34
N GLU A 64 -2.59 32.18 11.93
CA GLU A 64 -3.26 33.48 11.74
C GLU A 64 -3.83 33.55 10.31
#